data_AF-W0FHF5-F1
#
_entry.id   AF-W0FHF5-F1
#
_cell.length_a   1.000
_cell.length_b   1.000
_cell.length_c   1.000
_cell.angle_alpha   90.00
_cell.angle_beta   90.00
_cell.angle_gamma   90.00
#
_symmetry.space_group_name_H-M   'P 1'
#
loop_
_entity.id
_entity.type
_entity.pdbx_description
1 polymer ?
#
loop_
_entity_poly.entity_id
_entity_poly.type
_entity_poly.pdbx_seq_one_letter_code
_entity_poly.pdbx_strand_id
1 'polypeptide(L)'
;MGFTEEIEEAKSGPVLSYMKDKKAPLNYVYRKSGIKVRLYAGGIAAYEDCLAVLPDSMKAELKKATDCKKLSGLICTSTCPGGYTCTLDGELLKKCRSMAFLMTLNQKDAEYIQTLILREARER
;
A
#
# COMPACT_ATOMS: atom_id res chain seq x y z
N MET A 1 0.04 0.78 24.36
CA MET A 1 0.01 0.81 22.88
C MET A 1 -1.45 0.70 22.46
N GLY A 2 -2.08 1.80 22.07
CA GLY A 2 -3.49 1.81 21.63
C GLY A 2 -3.54 1.99 20.13
N PHE A 3 -4.36 1.17 19.45
CA PHE A 3 -4.78 1.44 18.08
C PHE A 3 -6.08 2.23 18.13
N THR A 4 -6.25 3.21 17.25
CA THR A 4 -7.54 3.91 17.08
C THR A 4 -8.10 3.61 15.69
N GLU A 5 -9.41 3.49 15.62
CA GLU A 5 -10.15 3.26 14.37
C GLU A 5 -10.80 4.57 13.95
N GLU A 6 -10.58 4.99 12.70
CA GLU A 6 -11.18 6.19 12.13
C GLU A 6 -11.93 5.83 10.85
N ILE A 7 -13.19 6.26 10.74
CA ILE A 7 -14.02 6.09 9.55
C ILE A 7 -14.24 7.47 8.92
N GLU A 8 -13.81 7.63 7.67
CA GLU A 8 -14.01 8.84 6.88
C GLU A 8 -14.93 8.53 5.69
N GLU A 9 -15.98 9.33 5.51
CA GLU A 9 -16.81 9.26 4.31
C GLU A 9 -16.07 9.92 3.13
N ALA A 10 -15.67 9.11 2.15
CA ALA A 10 -15.06 9.62 0.93
C ALA A 10 -16.00 9.48 -0.27
N LYS A 11 -15.75 10.30 -1.30
CA LYS A 11 -16.55 10.36 -2.55
C LYS A 11 -16.76 9.00 -3.23
N SER A 12 -15.86 8.03 -3.04
CA SER A 12 -15.92 6.70 -3.67
C SER A 12 -16.35 5.57 -2.74
N GLY A 13 -16.76 5.90 -1.52
CA GLY A 13 -17.10 4.97 -0.45
C GLY A 13 -16.30 5.26 0.83
N PRO A 14 -16.73 4.71 1.98
CA PRO A 14 -16.07 4.94 3.25
C PRO A 14 -14.63 4.41 3.24
N VAL A 15 -13.79 5.06 4.05
CA VAL A 15 -12.42 4.62 4.32
C VAL A 15 -12.28 4.34 5.81
N LEU A 16 -11.95 3.10 6.17
CA LEU A 16 -11.63 2.71 7.53
C LEU A 16 -10.11 2.70 7.69
N SER A 17 -9.58 3.48 8.62
CA SER A 17 -8.15 3.58 8.89
C SER A 17 -7.84 3.04 10.28
N TYR A 18 -6.85 2.16 10.37
CA TYR A 18 -6.29 1.72 11.65
C TYR A 18 -5.07 2.57 11.96
N MET A 19 -5.07 3.32 13.05
CA MET A 19 -4.00 4.26 13.38
C MET A 19 -3.11 3.70 14.49
N LYS A 20 -1.79 3.75 14.29
CA LYS A 20 -0.76 3.53 15.32
C LYS A 20 0.12 4.78 15.36
N ASP A 21 0.25 5.43 16.51
CA ASP A 21 1.08 6.64 16.69
C ASP A 21 0.81 7.76 15.66
N LYS A 22 -0.48 8.03 15.37
CA LYS A 22 -0.98 9.00 14.38
C LYS A 22 -0.64 8.70 12.91
N LYS A 23 -0.15 7.50 12.60
CA LYS A 23 0.04 7.04 11.21
C LYS A 23 -0.88 5.85 10.95
N ALA A 24 -1.64 5.91 9.86
CA ALA A 24 -2.31 4.73 9.34
C ALA A 24 -1.25 3.85 8.66
N PRO A 25 -0.97 2.62 9.13
CA PRO A 25 -0.25 1.65 8.31
C PRO A 25 -1.17 1.15 7.19
N LEU A 26 -2.49 1.12 7.42
CA LEU A 26 -3.47 0.45 6.59
C LEU A 26 -4.80 1.21 6.53
N ASN A 27 -5.35 1.32 5.32
CA ASN A 27 -6.72 1.77 5.10
C ASN A 27 -7.51 0.71 4.32
N TYR A 28 -8.73 0.43 4.75
CA TYR A 28 -9.73 -0.26 3.94
C TYR A 28 -10.52 0.77 3.16
N VAL A 29 -10.48 0.67 1.84
CA VAL A 29 -11.17 1.57 0.91
C VAL A 29 -12.33 0.80 0.28
N TYR A 30 -13.53 1.12 0.72
CA TYR A 30 -14.74 0.50 0.18
C TYR A 30 -15.07 1.16 -1.16
N ARG A 31 -15.32 0.34 -2.18
CA ARG A 31 -15.76 0.80 -3.51
C ARG A 31 -16.86 -0.12 -4.04
N LYS A 32 -17.62 0.36 -5.02
CA LYS A 32 -18.61 -0.46 -5.74
C LYS A 32 -17.99 -1.71 -6.39
N SER A 33 -16.72 -1.66 -6.77
CA SER A 33 -15.99 -2.77 -7.39
C SER A 33 -15.43 -3.78 -6.38
N GLY A 34 -15.69 -3.62 -5.08
CA GLY A 34 -15.12 -4.43 -4.01
C GLY A 34 -14.27 -3.62 -3.04
N ILE A 35 -13.81 -4.28 -1.98
CA ILE A 35 -12.98 -3.69 -0.93
C ILE A 35 -11.52 -3.71 -1.41
N LYS A 36 -10.85 -2.57 -1.28
CA LYS A 36 -9.41 -2.47 -1.48
C LYS A 36 -8.70 -2.20 -0.18
N VAL A 37 -7.48 -2.70 -0.07
CA VAL A 37 -6.58 -2.42 1.03
C VAL A 37 -5.48 -1.50 0.52
N ARG A 38 -5.31 -0.36 1.18
CA ARG A 38 -4.18 0.54 0.96
C ARG A 38 -3.16 0.34 2.08
N LEU A 39 -1.99 -0.18 1.76
CA LEU A 39 -0.87 -0.31 2.68
C LEU A 39 0.15 0.82 2.43
N TYR A 40 0.57 1.49 3.49
CA TYR A 40 1.68 2.43 3.42
C TYR A 40 2.98 1.75 3.82
N ALA A 41 3.55 0.97 2.90
CA ALA A 41 4.78 0.19 3.06
C ALA A 41 6.05 1.06 3.09
N GLY A 42 6.27 1.81 4.18
CA GLY A 42 7.44 2.68 4.32
C GLY A 42 8.75 1.89 4.40
N GLY A 43 8.70 0.68 4.97
CA GLY A 43 9.85 -0.21 5.11
C GLY A 43 10.06 -1.18 3.95
N ILE A 44 9.41 -0.99 2.79
CA ILE A 44 9.39 -1.99 1.71
C ILE A 44 10.77 -2.48 1.26
N ALA A 45 11.80 -1.63 1.34
CA ALA A 45 13.18 -1.98 1.03
C ALA A 45 13.78 -3.03 1.99
N ALA A 46 13.26 -3.13 3.21
CA ALA A 46 13.71 -4.10 4.22
C ALA A 46 13.05 -5.49 4.06
N TYR A 47 11.96 -5.59 3.28
CA TYR A 47 11.20 -6.84 3.11
C TYR A 47 10.84 -7.12 1.65
N GLU A 48 11.80 -6.95 0.74
CA GLU A 48 11.64 -7.34 -0.68
C GLU A 48 11.39 -8.85 -0.87
N ASP A 49 11.80 -9.69 0.10
CA ASP A 49 11.47 -11.11 0.15
C ASP A 49 9.95 -11.35 0.15
N CYS A 50 9.20 -10.48 0.82
CA CYS A 50 7.74 -10.55 0.86
C CYS A 50 7.12 -10.20 -0.49
N LEU A 51 7.77 -9.36 -1.31
CA LEU A 51 7.34 -9.06 -2.68
C LEU A 51 7.55 -10.25 -3.62
N ALA A 52 8.64 -11.01 -3.42
CA ALA A 52 8.99 -12.15 -4.27
C ALA A 52 7.94 -13.27 -4.20
N VAL A 53 7.35 -13.50 -3.03
CA VAL A 53 6.35 -14.55 -2.79
C VAL A 53 4.90 -14.12 -3.08
N LEU A 54 4.67 -12.88 -3.50
CA LEU A 54 3.32 -12.43 -3.82
C LEU A 54 2.72 -13.21 -5.00
N PRO A 55 1.41 -13.49 -4.99
CA PRO A 55 0.70 -14.00 -6.14
C PRO A 55 0.86 -13.10 -7.37
N ASP A 56 0.86 -13.69 -8.57
CA ASP A 56 0.99 -12.97 -9.83
C ASP A 56 -0.10 -11.90 -10.02
N SER A 57 -1.31 -12.14 -9.48
CA SER A 57 -2.40 -11.16 -9.45
C SER A 57 -1.99 -9.87 -8.74
N MET A 58 -1.41 -9.99 -7.53
CA MET A 58 -0.98 -8.85 -6.72
C MET A 58 0.24 -8.16 -7.33
N LYS A 59 1.21 -8.93 -7.86
CA LYS A 59 2.35 -8.39 -8.60
C LYS A 59 1.89 -7.58 -9.82
N ALA A 60 0.90 -8.07 -10.55
CA ALA A 60 0.31 -7.35 -11.68
C ALA A 60 -0.40 -6.06 -11.25
N GLU A 61 -1.10 -6.03 -10.13
CA GLU A 61 -1.69 -4.80 -9.59
C GLU A 61 -0.60 -3.77 -9.23
N LEU A 62 0.50 -4.20 -8.60
CA LEU A 62 1.63 -3.34 -8.26
C LEU A 62 2.34 -2.79 -9.51
N LYS A 63 2.56 -3.62 -10.55
CA LYS A 63 3.13 -3.18 -11.82
C LYS A 63 2.21 -2.18 -12.55
N LYS A 64 0.89 -2.37 -12.48
CA LYS A 64 -0.12 -1.46 -13.06
C LYS A 64 -0.30 -0.16 -12.26
N ALA A 65 0.20 -0.10 -11.02
CA ALA A 65 0.08 1.11 -10.22
C ALA A 65 0.78 2.30 -10.89
N THR A 66 0.26 3.49 -10.64
CA THR A 66 0.78 4.73 -11.22
C THR A 66 2.22 4.98 -10.77
N ASP A 67 3.07 5.38 -11.71
CA ASP A 67 4.45 5.75 -11.41
C ASP A 67 4.51 7.01 -10.53
N CYS A 68 5.56 7.09 -9.71
CA CYS A 68 5.73 8.22 -8.83
C CYS A 68 6.24 9.45 -9.59
N LYS A 69 5.39 10.48 -9.68
CA LYS A 69 5.77 11.78 -10.27
C LYS A 69 7.06 12.35 -9.67
N LYS A 70 7.21 12.37 -8.33
CA LYS A 70 8.40 12.91 -7.67
C LYS A 70 9.68 12.14 -8.01
N LEU A 71 9.63 10.81 -8.05
CA LEU A 71 10.79 9.99 -8.41
C LEU A 71 11.18 10.12 -9.90
N SER A 72 10.26 10.63 -10.72
CA SER A 72 10.47 10.97 -12.13
C SER A 72 10.78 12.46 -12.36
N GLY A 73 10.99 13.25 -11.29
CA GLY A 73 11.30 14.68 -11.40
C GLY A 73 10.11 15.60 -11.70
N LEU A 74 8.88 15.09 -11.65
CA LEU A 74 7.65 15.85 -11.88
C LEU A 74 7.02 16.36 -10.58
N ILE A 75 6.25 17.43 -10.70
CA ILE A 75 5.55 18.05 -9.55
C ILE A 75 4.40 17.15 -9.09
N CYS A 76 4.33 16.95 -7.77
CA CYS A 76 3.24 16.30 -7.06
C CYS A 76 2.67 17.25 -5.99
N THR A 77 1.73 16.80 -5.17
CA THR A 77 1.18 17.62 -4.08
C THR A 77 2.28 18.03 -3.09
N SER A 78 2.13 19.22 -2.49
CA SER A 78 3.09 19.79 -1.55
C SER A 78 3.34 18.88 -0.33
N THR A 79 2.33 18.12 0.08
CA THR A 79 2.38 17.18 1.21
C THR A 79 2.89 15.78 0.84
N CYS A 80 3.17 15.50 -0.44
CA CYS A 80 3.60 14.17 -0.88
C CYS A 80 5.03 13.88 -0.38
N PRO A 81 5.27 12.82 0.41
CA PRO A 81 6.62 12.52 0.91
C PRO A 81 7.53 11.84 -0.13
N GLY A 82 6.99 11.39 -1.27
CA GLY A 82 7.70 10.55 -2.24
C GLY A 82 7.03 9.19 -2.42
N GLY A 83 7.40 8.49 -3.49
CA GLY A 83 6.92 7.13 -3.78
C GLY A 83 7.84 6.05 -3.23
N TYR A 84 7.62 4.82 -3.68
CA TYR A 84 8.49 3.68 -3.37
C TYR A 84 9.43 3.39 -4.53
N THR A 85 10.64 2.99 -4.19
CA THR A 85 11.56 2.32 -5.11
C THR A 85 11.75 0.91 -4.57
N CYS A 86 11.38 -0.11 -5.35
CA CYS A 86 11.57 -1.51 -4.96
C CYS A 86 11.85 -2.37 -6.19
N THR A 87 12.50 -3.51 -5.98
CA THR A 87 12.74 -4.50 -7.03
C THR A 87 11.65 -5.56 -6.99
N LEU A 88 11.04 -5.85 -8.13
CA LEU A 88 10.03 -6.91 -8.27
C LEU A 88 10.38 -7.79 -9.47
N ASP A 89 10.63 -9.08 -9.24
CA ASP A 89 11.06 -10.05 -10.25
C ASP A 89 12.28 -9.57 -11.09
N GLY A 90 13.21 -8.84 -10.45
CA GLY A 90 14.39 -8.27 -11.11
C GLY A 90 14.17 -6.93 -11.81
N GLU A 91 12.94 -6.40 -11.82
CA GLU A 91 12.62 -5.08 -12.38
C GLU A 91 12.59 -4.00 -11.29
N LEU A 92 13.28 -2.89 -11.51
CA LEU A 92 13.25 -1.74 -10.60
C LEU A 92 11.97 -0.91 -10.83
N LEU A 93 11.06 -0.91 -9.85
CA LEU A 93 9.80 -0.18 -9.90
C LEU A 93 9.87 1.12 -9.10
N LYS A 94 9.34 2.21 -9.67
CA LYS A 94 9.20 3.52 -9.00
C LYS A 94 7.73 3.93 -8.89
N LYS A 95 7.02 3.39 -7.90
CA LYS A 95 5.55 3.49 -7.81
C LYS A 95 5.07 4.55 -6.82
N CYS A 96 3.93 5.16 -7.11
CA CYS A 96 3.31 6.17 -6.27
C CYS A 96 2.90 5.59 -4.91
N ARG A 97 3.28 6.25 -3.81
CA ARG A 97 3.01 5.80 -2.44
C ARG A 97 1.54 5.44 -2.18
N SER A 98 0.62 6.26 -2.70
CA SER A 98 -0.82 6.09 -2.47
C SER A 98 -1.46 5.01 -3.35
N MET A 99 -0.78 4.59 -4.43
CA MET A 99 -1.34 3.69 -5.44
C MET A 99 -0.62 2.34 -5.53
N ALA A 100 0.66 2.29 -5.16
CA ALA A 100 1.51 1.09 -5.28
C ALA A 100 0.86 -0.13 -4.61
N PHE A 101 0.47 0.02 -3.35
CA PHE A 101 -0.16 -1.05 -2.57
C PHE A 101 -1.64 -0.77 -2.33
N LEU A 102 -2.37 -0.39 -3.40
CA LEU A 102 -3.83 -0.33 -3.38
C LEU A 102 -4.40 -1.63 -3.96
N MET A 103 -4.33 -2.69 -3.17
CA MET A 103 -4.59 -4.05 -3.61
C MET A 103 -6.05 -4.44 -3.37
N THR A 104 -6.58 -5.34 -4.20
CA THR A 104 -7.93 -5.86 -4.01
C THR A 104 -7.95 -6.89 -2.88
N LEU A 105 -8.87 -6.75 -1.92
CA LEU A 105 -9.03 -7.71 -0.84
C LEU A 105 -9.94 -8.85 -1.28
N ASN A 106 -9.40 -10.06 -1.33
CA ASN A 106 -10.15 -11.29 -1.57
C ASN A 106 -9.58 -12.42 -0.70
N GLN A 107 -10.28 -13.56 -0.61
CA GLN A 107 -9.87 -14.67 0.25
C GLN A 107 -8.50 -15.27 -0.12
N LYS A 108 -8.10 -15.24 -1.40
CA LYS A 108 -6.83 -15.82 -1.86
C LYS A 108 -5.64 -14.94 -1.48
N ASP A 109 -5.83 -13.62 -1.54
CA ASP A 109 -4.76 -12.63 -1.35
C ASP A 109 -4.66 -12.15 0.11
N ALA A 110 -5.65 -12.47 0.95
CA ALA A 110 -5.75 -11.99 2.33
C ALA A 110 -4.53 -12.33 3.20
N GLU A 111 -4.01 -13.56 3.10
CA GLU A 111 -2.85 -14.02 3.88
C GLU A 111 -1.56 -13.26 3.51
N TYR A 112 -1.38 -12.95 2.24
CA TYR A 112 -0.24 -12.18 1.75
C TYR A 112 -0.33 -10.72 2.21
N ILE A 113 -1.52 -10.13 2.12
CA ILE A 113 -1.78 -8.77 2.64
C ILE A 113 -1.50 -8.72 4.16
N GLN A 114 -1.94 -9.72 4.91
CA GLN A 114 -1.68 -9.82 6.35
C GLN A 114 -0.17 -9.91 6.64
N THR A 115 0.57 -10.70 5.87
CA THR A 115 2.02 -10.81 6.00
C THR A 115 2.72 -9.47 5.79
N LEU A 116 2.33 -8.72 4.75
CA LEU A 116 2.87 -7.39 4.49
C LEU A 116 2.56 -6.40 5.64
N ILE A 117 1.34 -6.44 6.18
CA ILE A 117 0.94 -5.60 7.31
C ILE A 117 1.80 -5.92 8.54
N LEU A 118 1.96 -7.20 8.88
CA LEU A 118 2.74 -7.64 10.03
C LEU A 118 4.21 -7.25 9.91
N ARG A 119 4.78 -7.32 8.70
CA ARG A 119 6.14 -6.88 8.43
C ARG A 119 6.29 -5.37 8.58
N GLU A 120 5.42 -4.59 7.96
CA GLU A 120 5.43 -3.12 8.12
C GLU A 120 5.21 -2.70 9.58
N ALA A 121 4.43 -3.46 10.36
CA ALA A 121 4.23 -3.20 11.77
C ALA A 121 5.45 -3.51 12.65
N ARG A 122 6.38 -4.38 12.20
CA ARG A 122 7.65 -4.69 12.88
C ARG A 122 8.74 -3.67 12.57
N GLU A 123 8.76 -3.14 11.35
CA GLU A 123 9.69 -2.09 10.93
C GLU A 123 9.35 -0.70 11.50
N ARG A 124 8.24 -0.57 12.26
CA ARG A 124 7.73 0.67 12.86
C ARG A 124 7.58 0.61 14.38
#